data_AF-A0A1J0TS90-F1
#
_entry.id   AF-A0A1J0TS90-F1
#
_cell.length_a   1.000
_cell.length_b   1.000
_cell.length_c   1.000
_cell.angle_alpha   90.00
_cell.angle_beta   90.00
_cell.angle_gamma   90.00
#
_symmetry.space_group_name_H-M   'P 1'
#
loop_
_entity.id
_entity.type
_entity.pdbx_description
1 polymer ?
#
loop_
_entity_poly.entity_id
_entity_poly.type
_entity_poly.pdbx_seq_one_letter_code
_entity_poly.pdbx_strand_id
1 'polypeptide(L)'
;MQMYDILEKTMAEATGIEPNPDFPTGPAYHLMGFDIEVFTPIFVMSRITGWTAHIIEQGESNALIRPLSEYTGVPQRSMVA
;
A
#
# COMPACT_ATOMS: atom_id res chain seq x y z
N MET A 1 6.42 -7.54 -22.90
CA MET A 1 7.76 -8.02 -22.50
C MET A 1 8.80 -6.93 -22.71
N GLN A 2 9.14 -6.49 -23.93
CA GLN A 2 10.18 -5.46 -24.14
C GLN A 2 10.04 -4.18 -23.28
N MET A 3 8.83 -3.60 -23.19
CA MET A 3 8.60 -2.41 -22.33
C MET A 3 8.80 -2.70 -20.84
N TYR A 4 8.46 -3.90 -20.39
CA TYR A 4 8.62 -4.35 -19.00
C TYR A 4 10.12 -4.44 -18.66
N ASP A 5 10.89 -5.15 -19.49
CA ASP A 5 12.33 -5.37 -19.28
C ASP A 5 13.12 -4.05 -19.35
N ILE A 6 12.75 -3.15 -20.27
CA ILE A 6 13.38 -1.82 -20.38
C ILE A 6 13.14 -1.01 -19.10
N LEU A 7 11.91 -0.97 -18.59
CA LEU A 7 11.56 -0.18 -17.42
C LEU A 7 12.21 -0.74 -16.15
N GLU A 8 12.18 -2.06 -15.96
CA GLU A 8 12.87 -2.74 -14.85
C GLU A 8 14.35 -2.38 -14.81
N LYS A 9 15.05 -2.58 -15.93
CA LYS A 9 16.48 -2.28 -16.04
C LYS A 9 16.78 -0.80 -15.81
N THR A 10 16.00 0.08 -16.40
CA THR A 10 16.21 1.54 -16.28
C THR A 10 16.02 2.00 -14.84
N MET A 11 15.01 1.48 -14.13
CA MET A 11 14.77 1.78 -12.71
C MET A 11 15.92 1.28 -11.83
N ALA A 12 16.35 0.03 -12.03
CA ALA A 12 17.48 -0.54 -11.28
C ALA A 12 18.77 0.28 -11.50
N GLU A 13 19.09 0.66 -12.74
CA GLU A 13 20.28 1.46 -13.05
C GLU A 13 20.22 2.88 -12.48
N ALA A 14 19.05 3.53 -12.51
CA ALA A 14 18.91 4.91 -12.07
C ALA A 14 18.79 5.05 -10.56
N THR A 15 18.16 4.09 -9.87
CA THR A 15 17.79 4.23 -8.46
C THR A 15 18.22 3.07 -7.57
N GLY A 16 18.65 1.93 -8.14
CA GLY A 16 18.91 0.69 -7.39
C GLY A 16 17.66 0.06 -6.78
N ILE A 17 16.47 0.37 -7.32
CA ILE A 17 15.19 -0.15 -6.82
C ILE A 17 14.75 -1.31 -7.71
N GLU A 18 14.56 -2.47 -7.07
CA GLU A 18 14.01 -3.68 -7.69
C GLU A 18 12.47 -3.61 -7.80
N PRO A 19 11.87 -4.29 -8.79
CA PRO A 19 10.42 -4.32 -8.93
C PRO A 19 9.75 -5.00 -7.73
N ASN A 20 8.68 -4.38 -7.23
CA ASN A 20 7.81 -5.00 -6.24
C ASN A 20 6.81 -5.95 -6.94
N PRO A 21 6.00 -6.72 -6.20
CA PRO A 21 5.03 -7.63 -6.79
C PRO A 21 3.96 -6.98 -7.67
N ASP A 22 3.67 -5.68 -7.50
CA ASP A 22 2.65 -5.00 -8.31
C ASP A 22 3.12 -4.79 -9.76
N PHE A 23 4.43 -4.64 -9.96
CA PHE A 23 5.06 -4.41 -11.26
C PHE A 23 4.79 -5.55 -12.27
N PRO A 24 5.00 -6.85 -11.95
CA PRO A 24 4.58 -7.96 -12.82
C PRO A 24 3.07 -8.22 -12.81
N THR A 25 2.37 -7.88 -11.72
CA THR A 25 0.95 -8.23 -11.56
C THR A 25 0.03 -7.40 -12.46
N GLY A 26 0.32 -6.11 -12.66
CA GLY A 26 -0.46 -5.25 -13.57
C GLY A 26 -0.49 -5.77 -15.02
N PRO A 27 0.67 -6.01 -15.66
CA PRO A 27 0.74 -6.63 -16.98
C PRO A 27 0.07 -8.01 -17.04
N ALA A 28 0.21 -8.82 -15.98
CA ALA A 28 -0.44 -10.13 -15.93
C ALA A 28 -1.97 -10.01 -16.00
N TYR A 29 -2.59 -9.14 -15.21
CA TYR A 29 -4.04 -8.91 -15.25
C TYR A 29 -4.50 -8.33 -16.59
N HIS A 30 -3.73 -7.42 -17.18
CA HIS A 30 -4.02 -6.89 -18.51
C HIS A 30 -4.01 -7.99 -19.58
N LEU A 31 -3.01 -8.88 -19.54
CA LEU A 31 -2.93 -10.02 -20.46
C LEU A 31 -4.06 -11.04 -20.26
N MET A 32 -4.62 -11.13 -19.06
CA MET A 32 -5.80 -11.95 -18.76
C MET A 32 -7.12 -11.31 -19.24
N GLY A 33 -7.10 -10.08 -19.73
CA GLY A 33 -8.26 -9.37 -20.27
C GLY A 33 -9.08 -8.62 -19.22
N PHE A 34 -8.52 -8.35 -18.04
CA PHE A 34 -9.17 -7.50 -17.05
C PHE A 34 -8.98 -6.01 -17.39
N ASP A 35 -10.04 -5.22 -17.15
CA ASP A 35 -9.97 -3.77 -17.16
C ASP A 35 -9.05 -3.26 -16.02
N ILE A 36 -8.32 -2.17 -16.27
CA ILE A 36 -7.32 -1.65 -15.31
C ILE A 36 -7.99 -1.26 -13.99
N GLU A 37 -9.22 -0.76 -14.07
CA GLU A 37 -10.05 -0.34 -12.95
C GLU A 37 -10.35 -1.48 -11.97
N VAL A 38 -10.25 -2.74 -12.40
CA VAL A 38 -10.52 -3.91 -11.52
C VAL A 38 -9.27 -4.51 -10.87
N PHE A 39 -8.06 -3.99 -11.14
CA PHE A 39 -6.83 -4.55 -10.55
C PHE A 39 -6.82 -4.44 -9.02
N THR A 40 -7.22 -3.29 -8.46
CA THR A 40 -7.31 -3.10 -7.01
C THR A 40 -8.42 -3.95 -6.37
N PRO A 41 -9.64 -4.04 -6.96
CA PRO A 41 -10.63 -5.03 -6.51
C PRO A 41 -10.13 -6.48 -6.46
N ILE A 42 -9.34 -6.94 -7.44
CA ILE A 42 -8.74 -8.29 -7.40
C ILE A 42 -7.80 -8.44 -6.20
N PHE A 43 -6.98 -7.43 -5.92
CA PHE A 43 -6.13 -7.41 -4.73
C PHE A 43 -6.96 -7.52 -3.44
N VAL A 44 -8.07 -6.77 -3.34
CA VAL A 44 -8.98 -6.83 -2.18
C VAL A 44 -9.55 -8.23 -1.98
N MET A 45 -10.02 -8.88 -3.06
CA MET A 45 -10.53 -10.26 -3.00
C MET A 45 -9.51 -11.25 -2.45
N SER A 46 -8.23 -11.07 -2.76
CA SER A 46 -7.15 -11.89 -2.19
C SER A 46 -6.85 -11.50 -0.73
N ARG A 47 -6.67 -10.21 -0.47
CA ARG A 47 -6.11 -9.70 0.79
C ARG A 47 -7.09 -9.70 1.96
N ILE A 48 -8.39 -9.78 1.69
CA ILE A 48 -9.42 -9.89 2.73
C ILE A 48 -9.15 -11.05 3.69
N THR A 49 -8.61 -12.16 3.19
CA THR A 49 -8.21 -13.31 4.01
C THR A 49 -7.20 -12.92 5.09
N GLY A 50 -6.10 -12.28 4.70
CA GLY A 50 -5.08 -11.77 5.62
C GLY A 50 -5.58 -10.68 6.56
N TRP A 51 -6.43 -9.77 6.07
CA TRP A 51 -7.06 -8.76 6.93
C TRP A 51 -7.93 -9.40 8.02
N THR A 52 -8.77 -10.37 7.66
CA THR A 52 -9.60 -11.08 8.64
C THR A 52 -8.77 -11.89 9.63
N ALA A 53 -7.67 -12.51 9.19
CA ALA A 53 -6.75 -13.21 10.08
C ALA A 53 -6.16 -12.25 11.13
N HIS A 54 -5.62 -11.10 10.69
CA HIS A 54 -5.07 -10.11 11.62
C HIS A 54 -6.13 -9.48 12.54
N ILE A 55 -7.38 -9.35 12.09
CA ILE A 55 -8.49 -8.92 12.95
C ILE A 55 -8.73 -9.94 14.07
N ILE A 56 -8.72 -11.24 13.76
CA ILE A 56 -8.88 -12.31 14.75
C ILE A 56 -7.70 -12.31 15.72
N GLU A 57 -6.46 -12.25 15.22
CA GLU A 57 -5.25 -12.19 16.05
C GLU A 57 -5.27 -11.00 17.01
N GLN A 58 -5.67 -9.82 16.52
CA GLN A 58 -5.83 -8.63 17.37
C GLN A 58 -6.94 -8.83 18.41
N GLY A 59 -8.03 -9.52 18.07
CA GLY A 59 -9.12 -9.83 18.99
C GLY A 59 -8.71 -10.78 20.13
N GLU A 60 -7.84 -11.74 19.85
CA GLU A 60 -7.35 -12.72 20.84
C GLU A 60 -6.29 -12.14 21.79
N SER A 61 -5.46 -11.21 21.31
CA SER A 61 -4.37 -10.60 22.09
C SER A 61 -4.39 -9.07 22.00
N ASN A 62 -5.52 -8.48 22.41
CA ASN A 62 -5.80 -7.07 22.13
C ASN A 62 -5.02 -6.09 23.00
N ALA A 63 -4.39 -5.11 22.34
CA ALA A 63 -3.90 -3.88 22.95
C ALA A 63 -4.32 -2.68 22.10
N LEU A 64 -4.82 -1.62 22.73
CA LEU A 64 -5.21 -0.39 22.03
C LEU A 64 -3.99 0.28 21.39
N ILE A 65 -3.97 0.36 20.07
CA ILE A 65 -2.98 1.15 19.33
C ILE A 65 -3.29 2.63 19.58
N ARG A 66 -2.47 3.30 20.39
CA ARG A 66 -2.65 4.71 20.79
C ARG A 66 -1.35 5.51 20.57
N PRO A 67 -1.09 5.98 19.33
CA PRO A 67 0.06 6.83 19.07
C PRO A 67 -0.11 8.20 19.75
N LEU A 68 1.01 8.81 20.12
CA LEU A 68 1.06 10.21 20.54
C LEU A 68 1.36 11.10 19.33
N SER A 69 1.04 12.39 19.45
CA SER A 69 1.38 13.39 18.45
C SER A 69 2.27 14.46 19.10
N GLU A 70 3.23 14.94 18.33
CA GLU A 70 3.99 16.13 18.69
C GLU A 70 3.19 17.37 18.29
N TYR A 71 2.96 18.28 19.23
CA TYR A 71 2.27 19.53 18.95
C TYR A 71 3.25 20.56 18.41
N THR A 72 3.10 20.94 17.15
CA THR A 72 3.90 21.98 16.46
C THR A 72 3.11 23.27 16.20
N GLY A 73 1.93 23.39 16.82
CA GLY A 73 1.12 24.60 16.74
C GLY A 73 1.65 25.72 17.65
N VAL A 74 0.99 26.87 17.61
CA VAL A 74 1.36 28.01 18.46
C VAL A 74 1.11 27.72 19.94
N PRO A 75 1.84 28.36 20.88
CA PRO A 75 1.58 28.26 22.31
C PRO A 75 0.15 28.67 22.67
N GLN A 76 -0.27 28.33 23.90
CA GLN A 76 -1.56 28.76 24.44
C GLN A 76 -1.73 30.29 24.31
N ARG A 77 -2.90 30.72 23.84
CA ARG A 77 -3.26 32.13 23.65
C ARG A 77 -4.51 32.47 24.47
N SER A 78 -4.56 33.71 24.97
CA SER A 78 -5.74 34.25 25.62
C SER A 78 -6.83 34.57 24.59
N MET A 79 -8.09 34.42 24.99
CA MET A 79 -9.23 34.85 24.19
C MET A 79 -9.26 36.38 24.13
N VAL A 80 -9.57 36.94 22.96
CA VAL A 80 -9.84 38.38 22.80
C VAL A 80 -11.36 38.56 22.85
N ALA A 81 -11.83 39.44 23.72
CA ALA A 81 -13.25 39.80 23.85
C ALA A 81 -13.72 40.70 22.70
#